data_AF-A0A3D3UWJ8-F1
#
_entry.id   AF-A0A3D3UWJ8-F1
#
_cell.length_a   1.000
_cell.length_b   1.000
_cell.length_c   1.000
_cell.angle_alpha   90.00
_cell.angle_beta   90.00
_cell.angle_gamma   90.00
#
_symmetry.space_group_name_H-M   'P 1'
#
loop_
_entity.id
_entity.type
_entity.pdbx_description
1 polymer ?
#
loop_
_entity_poly.entity_id
_entity_poly.type
_entity_poly.pdbx_seq_one_letter_code
_entity_poly.pdbx_strand_id
1 'polypeptide(L)'
;CVRLGGGMLGWGPKQRRPEWSDMEWQIRRWLFITWLSGDFIVEMHVHNLDVMNWAFNAHPVQCIGMGGRQVRTGPEYGNCYDHFAVEYEYPNGVRVEYMGSQIDGVTNRNDQRLVGTKGRAYTDFGRVVIEGPGKAEYAWDRVDPCIKQHADQIAAIREGKRLNEGRRIAESSLTAIMGRMSAYTGRALKWDWAMNASKLDLSPPKYEFGDLEMRPVAIPGKTQLI
;
A
#
# COMPACT_ATOMS: atom_id res chain seq x y z
N CYS A 1 6.36 -7.38 8.36
CA CYS A 1 5.15 -6.57 8.14
C CYS A 1 4.11 -7.44 7.45
N VAL A 2 2.93 -7.67 8.03
CA VAL A 2 1.92 -8.57 7.46
C VAL A 2 0.57 -7.89 7.41
N ARG A 3 -0.13 -8.00 6.28
CA ARG A 3 -1.54 -7.65 6.17
C ARG A 3 -2.30 -8.62 5.28
N LEU A 4 -2.99 -9.55 5.90
CA LEU A 4 -3.87 -10.53 5.28
C LEU A 4 -5.31 -10.18 5.65
N GLY A 5 -6.19 -10.13 4.68
CA GLY A 5 -7.58 -9.75 4.91
C GLY A 5 -8.52 -10.19 3.80
N GLY A 6 -9.80 -9.86 3.99
CA GLY A 6 -10.85 -10.14 3.02
C GLY A 6 -10.55 -9.58 1.63
N GLY A 7 -11.07 -10.26 0.62
CA GLY A 7 -10.87 -9.96 -0.80
C GLY A 7 -11.58 -8.72 -1.30
N MET A 8 -12.42 -8.10 -0.47
CA MET A 8 -13.18 -6.90 -0.82
C MET A 8 -14.00 -7.10 -2.11
N LEU A 9 -14.35 -8.34 -2.46
CA LEU A 9 -14.91 -8.70 -3.77
C LEU A 9 -16.27 -8.02 -4.04
N GLY A 10 -16.97 -7.64 -2.96
CA GLY A 10 -18.21 -6.87 -3.01
C GLY A 10 -18.03 -5.36 -3.21
N TRP A 11 -16.82 -4.83 -3.42
CA TRP A 11 -16.60 -3.40 -3.57
C TRP A 11 -17.22 -2.85 -4.85
N GLY A 12 -18.20 -1.95 -4.68
CA GLY A 12 -18.92 -1.32 -5.78
C GLY A 12 -19.92 -2.25 -6.49
N PRO A 13 -20.50 -1.81 -7.62
CA PRO A 13 -21.47 -2.60 -8.38
C PRO A 13 -20.86 -3.91 -8.89
N LYS A 14 -21.57 -5.05 -8.83
CA LYS A 14 -21.03 -6.34 -9.30
C LYS A 14 -21.12 -6.56 -10.80
N GLN A 15 -22.03 -5.86 -11.46
CA GLN A 15 -22.27 -5.96 -12.90
C GLN A 15 -22.27 -4.56 -13.49
N ARG A 16 -21.66 -4.43 -14.67
CA ARG A 16 -21.70 -3.20 -15.45
C ARG A 16 -23.08 -3.07 -16.08
N ARG A 17 -23.70 -1.91 -15.93
CA ARG A 17 -24.94 -1.61 -16.63
C ARG A 17 -24.64 -1.22 -18.09
N PRO A 18 -25.51 -1.56 -19.06
CA PRO A 18 -25.25 -1.29 -20.48
C PRO A 18 -24.97 0.19 -20.80
N GLU A 19 -25.57 1.12 -20.04
CA GLU A 19 -25.39 2.57 -20.23
C GLU A 19 -24.05 3.11 -19.71
N TRP A 20 -23.32 2.34 -18.89
CA TRP A 20 -22.04 2.81 -18.34
C TRP A 20 -20.95 2.69 -19.37
N SER A 21 -20.23 3.79 -19.60
CA SER A 21 -18.98 3.82 -20.37
C SER A 21 -17.87 3.02 -19.66
N ASP A 22 -16.76 2.77 -20.35
CA ASP A 22 -15.63 2.04 -19.75
C ASP A 22 -15.02 2.83 -18.61
N MET A 23 -14.81 4.13 -18.82
CA MET A 23 -14.32 5.05 -17.78
C MET A 23 -15.23 5.01 -16.55
N GLU A 24 -16.54 5.13 -16.74
CA GLU A 24 -17.49 5.11 -15.63
C GLU A 24 -17.44 3.78 -14.87
N TRP A 25 -17.39 2.65 -15.61
CA TRP A 25 -17.24 1.34 -14.99
C TRP A 25 -15.96 1.22 -14.16
N GLN A 26 -14.82 1.67 -14.69
CA GLN A 26 -13.55 1.64 -13.99
C GLN A 26 -13.58 2.50 -12.72
N ILE A 27 -14.17 3.71 -12.77
CA ILE A 27 -14.34 4.57 -11.58
C ILE A 27 -15.25 3.90 -10.53
N ARG A 28 -16.33 3.25 -10.95
CA ARG A 28 -17.23 2.55 -10.02
C ARG A 28 -16.59 1.30 -9.40
N ARG A 29 -15.60 0.71 -10.07
CA ARG A 29 -14.80 -0.44 -9.62
C ARG A 29 -13.36 -0.07 -9.23
N TRP A 30 -13.13 1.19 -8.86
CA TRP A 30 -11.80 1.80 -8.73
C TRP A 30 -10.77 0.98 -7.92
N LEU A 31 -11.23 0.27 -6.89
CA LEU A 31 -10.38 -0.58 -6.04
C LEU A 31 -9.57 -1.60 -6.85
N PHE A 32 -10.15 -2.11 -7.93
CA PHE A 32 -9.58 -3.17 -8.76
C PHE A 32 -8.84 -2.64 -10.00
N ILE A 33 -8.63 -1.33 -10.08
CA ILE A 33 -8.08 -0.66 -11.26
C ILE A 33 -6.77 0.03 -10.91
N THR A 34 -5.68 -0.39 -11.54
CA THR A 34 -4.32 0.04 -11.19
C THR A 34 -4.05 1.53 -11.37
N TRP A 35 -4.75 2.25 -12.24
CA TRP A 35 -4.58 3.70 -12.36
C TRP A 35 -5.36 4.50 -11.33
N LEU A 36 -6.29 3.87 -10.62
CA LEU A 36 -7.10 4.48 -9.58
C LEU A 36 -6.55 4.09 -8.21
N SER A 37 -6.70 2.82 -7.81
CA SER A 37 -6.22 2.35 -6.50
C SER A 37 -4.72 2.18 -6.44
N GLY A 38 -4.07 1.97 -7.59
CA GLY A 38 -2.69 1.56 -7.60
C GLY A 38 -2.49 0.10 -7.18
N ASP A 39 -3.55 -0.70 -7.08
CA ASP A 39 -3.59 -2.01 -6.40
C ASP A 39 -3.62 -1.89 -4.87
N PHE A 40 -4.08 -2.95 -4.18
CA PHE A 40 -4.31 -2.94 -2.74
C PHE A 40 -3.05 -2.70 -1.92
N ILE A 41 -1.87 -2.99 -2.48
CA ILE A 41 -0.60 -2.66 -1.85
C ILE A 41 -0.42 -1.14 -1.70
N VAL A 42 -0.86 -0.36 -2.69
CA VAL A 42 -0.79 1.11 -2.70
C VAL A 42 -1.98 1.74 -2.01
N GLU A 43 -3.19 1.23 -2.23
CA GLU A 43 -4.42 1.81 -1.69
C GLU A 43 -4.58 1.54 -0.19
N MET A 44 -4.47 0.27 0.23
CA MET A 44 -4.81 -0.14 1.59
C MET A 44 -3.56 -0.49 2.41
N HIS A 45 -2.58 -1.20 1.84
CA HIS A 45 -1.45 -1.70 2.64
C HIS A 45 -0.32 -0.67 2.78
N VAL A 46 -0.43 0.48 2.12
CA VAL A 46 0.46 1.64 2.32
C VAL A 46 0.51 2.06 3.79
N HIS A 47 -0.59 1.94 4.54
CA HIS A 47 -0.60 2.23 5.99
C HIS A 47 0.43 1.39 6.75
N ASN A 48 0.58 0.13 6.37
CA ASN A 48 1.51 -0.77 7.04
C ASN A 48 2.96 -0.46 6.66
N LEU A 49 3.20 -0.07 5.40
CA LEU A 49 4.51 0.33 4.91
C LEU A 49 4.91 1.71 5.46
N ASP A 50 3.96 2.63 5.67
CA ASP A 50 4.19 3.92 6.33
C ASP A 50 4.67 3.75 7.77
N VAL A 51 4.09 2.81 8.53
CA VAL A 51 4.58 2.48 9.89
C VAL A 51 6.03 2.01 9.86
N MET A 52 6.43 1.24 8.84
CA MET A 52 7.83 0.79 8.71
C MET A 52 8.75 1.95 8.33
N ASN A 53 8.36 2.79 7.36
CA ASN A 53 9.10 3.99 7.02
C ASN A 53 9.30 4.91 8.25
N TRP A 54 8.22 5.11 9.02
CA TRP A 54 8.23 5.91 10.25
C TRP A 54 9.15 5.31 11.32
N ALA A 55 9.08 4.00 11.56
CA ALA A 55 9.89 3.32 12.56
C ALA A 55 11.40 3.40 12.26
N PHE A 56 11.78 3.39 10.98
CA PHE A 56 13.17 3.58 10.56
C PHE A 56 13.56 5.03 10.31
N ASN A 57 12.58 5.95 10.34
CA ASN A 57 12.74 7.34 9.94
C ASN A 57 13.47 7.47 8.58
N ALA A 58 13.09 6.60 7.64
CA ALA A 58 13.70 6.46 6.33
C ALA A 58 12.75 5.75 5.37
N HIS A 59 13.05 5.80 4.08
CA HIS A 59 12.44 4.96 3.05
C HIS A 59 13.43 3.86 2.62
N PRO A 60 12.99 2.80 1.92
CA PRO A 60 13.92 1.79 1.41
C PRO A 60 14.86 2.36 0.35
N VAL A 61 16.02 1.71 0.19
CA VAL A 61 17.00 1.98 -0.88
C VAL A 61 16.78 1.07 -2.09
N GLN A 62 16.21 -0.12 -1.88
CA GLN A 62 15.80 -1.04 -2.95
C GLN A 62 14.70 -2.00 -2.47
N CYS A 63 14.03 -2.65 -3.42
CA CYS A 63 13.13 -3.75 -3.12
C CYS A 63 13.20 -4.86 -4.17
N ILE A 64 12.79 -6.06 -3.76
CA ILE A 64 12.46 -7.19 -4.62
C ILE A 64 11.10 -7.74 -4.22
N GLY A 65 10.20 -7.86 -5.19
CA GLY A 65 8.81 -8.23 -4.99
C GLY A 65 8.38 -9.39 -5.88
N MET A 66 7.38 -10.11 -5.39
CA MET A 66 6.66 -11.16 -6.08
C MET A 66 5.17 -11.06 -5.73
N GLY A 67 4.32 -11.61 -6.60
CA GLY A 67 2.88 -11.60 -6.40
C GLY A 67 2.13 -12.08 -7.63
N GLY A 68 0.81 -12.07 -7.52
CA GLY A 68 -0.07 -12.42 -8.61
C GLY A 68 -1.54 -12.33 -8.21
N ARG A 69 -2.39 -12.98 -9.00
CA ARG A 69 -3.78 -13.21 -8.64
C ARG A 69 -4.19 -14.65 -8.85
N GLN A 70 -4.95 -15.19 -7.91
CA GLN A 70 -5.54 -16.52 -7.94
C GLN A 70 -7.07 -16.49 -7.86
N VAL A 71 -7.65 -15.57 -7.09
CA VAL A 71 -9.11 -15.50 -6.85
C VAL A 71 -9.76 -14.29 -7.49
N ARG A 72 -9.01 -13.22 -7.77
CA ARG A 72 -9.52 -12.01 -8.45
C ARG A 72 -9.59 -12.16 -9.96
N THR A 73 -10.00 -13.31 -10.50
CA THR A 73 -9.83 -13.62 -11.93
C THR A 73 -10.96 -13.15 -12.84
N GLY A 74 -12.14 -12.88 -12.30
CA GLY A 74 -13.30 -12.37 -13.03
C GLY A 74 -13.09 -10.98 -13.67
N PRO A 75 -13.85 -10.65 -14.73
CA PRO A 75 -13.75 -9.37 -15.44
C PRO A 75 -14.07 -8.15 -14.57
N GLU A 76 -14.84 -8.33 -13.49
CA GLU A 76 -15.19 -7.29 -12.53
C GLU A 76 -14.06 -6.90 -11.56
N TYR A 77 -12.98 -7.69 -11.52
CA TYR A 77 -11.82 -7.44 -10.66
C TYR A 77 -10.63 -6.81 -11.40
N GLY A 78 -10.91 -6.19 -12.56
CA GLY A 78 -9.97 -5.34 -13.27
C GLY A 78 -8.61 -6.00 -13.46
N ASN A 79 -7.55 -5.28 -13.10
CA ASN A 79 -6.17 -5.64 -13.40
C ASN A 79 -5.23 -5.65 -12.18
N CYS A 80 -5.77 -5.65 -10.97
CA CYS A 80 -5.02 -5.79 -9.73
C CYS A 80 -4.68 -7.25 -9.40
N TYR A 81 -3.66 -7.44 -8.57
CA TYR A 81 -3.29 -8.68 -7.90
C TYR A 81 -4.19 -8.95 -6.68
N ASP A 82 -4.08 -10.15 -6.09
CA ASP A 82 -4.70 -10.48 -4.79
C ASP A 82 -3.69 -10.91 -3.72
N HIS A 83 -2.42 -11.06 -4.06
CA HIS A 83 -1.33 -11.27 -3.10
C HIS A 83 0.00 -10.65 -3.56
N PHE A 84 0.77 -10.18 -2.58
CA PHE A 84 2.13 -9.68 -2.74
C PHE A 84 3.02 -10.19 -1.61
N ALA A 85 4.27 -10.47 -1.93
CA ALA A 85 5.37 -10.56 -0.97
C ALA A 85 6.51 -9.68 -1.48
N VAL A 86 6.99 -8.76 -0.65
CA VAL A 86 8.04 -7.81 -1.02
C VAL A 86 9.06 -7.74 0.10
N GLU A 87 10.32 -7.84 -0.26
CA GLU A 87 11.41 -7.49 0.63
C GLU A 87 11.88 -6.07 0.28
N TYR A 88 11.97 -5.24 1.31
CA TYR A 88 12.52 -3.90 1.24
C TYR A 88 13.82 -3.84 2.02
N GLU A 89 14.88 -3.32 1.40
CA GLU A 89 16.13 -3.01 2.09
C GLU A 89 16.15 -1.52 2.42
N TYR A 90 16.40 -1.20 3.69
CA TYR A 90 16.51 0.14 4.23
C TYR A 90 17.99 0.51 4.45
N PRO A 91 18.31 1.81 4.68
CA PRO A 91 19.65 2.22 5.04
C PRO A 91 20.23 1.38 6.18
N ASN A 92 21.55 1.17 6.16
CA ASN A 92 22.29 0.33 7.10
C ASN A 92 21.96 -1.18 7.03
N GLY A 93 21.39 -1.65 5.92
CA GLY A 93 21.18 -3.07 5.64
C GLY A 93 20.02 -3.71 6.40
N VAL A 94 19.13 -2.91 6.99
CA VAL A 94 17.92 -3.42 7.64
C VAL A 94 16.95 -3.91 6.58
N ARG A 95 16.40 -5.10 6.77
CA ARG A 95 15.45 -5.71 5.82
C ARG A 95 14.06 -5.77 6.43
N VAL A 96 13.07 -5.40 5.63
CA VAL A 96 11.65 -5.48 5.96
C VAL A 96 10.98 -6.41 4.99
N GLU A 97 10.54 -7.56 5.49
CA GLU A 97 9.65 -8.45 4.75
C GLU A 97 8.21 -7.96 4.90
N TYR A 98 7.56 -7.77 3.77
CA TYR A 98 6.15 -7.49 3.66
C TYR A 98 5.44 -8.67 2.98
N MET A 99 4.34 -9.13 3.58
CA MET A 99 3.43 -10.10 2.98
C MET A 99 2.01 -9.57 3.09
N GLY A 100 1.28 -9.54 1.97
CA GLY A 100 -0.09 -9.07 1.96
C GLY A 100 -0.99 -9.81 1.00
N SER A 101 -2.25 -9.97 1.39
CA SER A 101 -3.29 -10.52 0.53
C SER A 101 -4.64 -9.87 0.79
N GLN A 102 -5.46 -9.86 -0.25
CA GLN A 102 -6.89 -9.59 -0.16
C GLN A 102 -7.63 -10.77 -0.79
N ILE A 103 -7.96 -11.77 0.04
CA ILE A 103 -8.59 -13.03 -0.35
C ILE A 103 -9.63 -13.39 0.71
N ASP A 104 -10.87 -13.69 0.30
CA ASP A 104 -11.91 -14.09 1.24
C ASP A 104 -11.63 -15.49 1.84
N GLY A 105 -11.96 -15.66 3.12
CA GLY A 105 -11.86 -16.95 3.81
C GLY A 105 -10.46 -17.35 4.32
N VAL A 106 -9.45 -16.48 4.15
CA VAL A 106 -8.11 -16.71 4.72
C VAL A 106 -7.99 -16.14 6.14
N THR A 107 -6.92 -16.52 6.85
CA THR A 107 -6.61 -15.93 8.16
C THR A 107 -6.39 -14.43 8.03
N ASN A 108 -7.19 -13.65 8.78
CA ASN A 108 -6.97 -12.22 8.91
C ASN A 108 -5.80 -11.96 9.87
N ARG A 109 -4.86 -11.14 9.43
CA ARG A 109 -3.70 -10.75 10.23
C ARG A 109 -3.22 -9.38 9.81
N ASN A 110 -3.04 -8.46 10.75
CA ASN A 110 -2.51 -7.14 10.46
C ASN A 110 -1.59 -6.70 11.60
N ASP A 111 -0.29 -6.85 11.40
CA ASP A 111 0.73 -6.49 12.38
C ASP A 111 2.10 -6.19 11.75
N GLN A 112 2.88 -5.39 12.47
CA GLN A 112 4.30 -5.21 12.25
C GLN A 112 5.05 -5.71 13.47
N ARG A 113 6.19 -6.35 13.18
CA ARG A 113 7.11 -6.86 14.19
C ARG A 113 8.48 -6.31 13.86
N LEU A 114 9.05 -5.60 14.82
CA LEU A 114 10.40 -5.06 14.76
C LEU A 114 11.24 -5.83 15.77
N VAL A 115 12.37 -6.37 15.33
CA VAL A 115 13.28 -7.14 16.18
C VAL A 115 14.65 -6.49 16.10
N GLY A 116 15.18 -6.09 17.25
CA GLY A 116 16.53 -5.57 17.39
C GLY A 116 17.33 -6.36 18.39
N THR A 117 18.60 -6.02 18.54
CA THR A 117 19.53 -6.71 19.45
C THR A 117 19.23 -6.50 20.93
N LYS A 118 18.44 -5.48 21.29
CA LYS A 118 18.13 -5.10 22.68
C LYS A 118 16.66 -5.25 23.05
N GLY A 119 15.80 -5.59 22.10
CA GLY A 119 14.36 -5.55 22.31
C GLY A 119 13.57 -5.83 21.05
N ARG A 120 12.25 -5.85 21.19
CA ARG A 120 11.31 -6.03 20.08
C ARG A 120 10.12 -5.09 20.24
N ALA A 121 9.54 -4.71 19.12
CA ALA A 121 8.26 -4.01 19.10
C ALA A 121 7.26 -4.82 18.30
N TYR A 122 6.04 -4.93 18.81
CA TYR A 122 4.88 -5.45 18.10
C TYR A 122 3.87 -4.33 17.99
N THR A 123 3.31 -4.13 16.80
CA THR A 123 2.21 -3.20 16.60
C THR A 123 1.17 -3.85 15.71
N ASP A 124 -0.09 -3.66 16.07
CA ASP A 124 -1.24 -3.95 15.22
C ASP A 124 -2.13 -2.71 15.18
N PHE A 125 -3.33 -2.85 14.61
CA PHE A 125 -4.26 -1.74 14.56
C PHE A 125 -4.57 -1.18 15.94
N GLY A 126 -4.72 -2.00 16.99
CA GLY A 126 -5.24 -1.56 18.28
C GLY A 126 -4.19 -1.25 19.34
N ARG A 127 -2.94 -1.69 19.17
CA ARG A 127 -1.91 -1.50 20.18
C ARG A 127 -0.48 -1.54 19.65
N VAL A 128 0.42 -1.02 20.48
CA VAL A 128 1.88 -1.12 20.38
C VAL A 128 2.42 -1.70 21.68
N VAL A 129 3.24 -2.73 21.58
CA VAL A 129 3.95 -3.37 22.70
C VAL A 129 5.44 -3.28 22.43
N ILE A 130 6.19 -2.69 23.35
CA ILE A 130 7.65 -2.54 23.31
C ILE A 130 8.23 -3.39 24.43
N GLU A 131 9.17 -4.28 24.09
CA GLU A 131 9.93 -5.09 25.03
C GLU A 131 11.42 -4.75 24.96
N GLY A 132 12.13 -4.89 26.08
CA GLY A 132 13.52 -4.46 26.25
C GLY A 132 13.63 -3.22 27.12
N PRO A 133 14.75 -2.47 27.04
CA PRO A 133 14.88 -1.18 27.73
C PRO A 133 13.75 -0.23 27.33
N GLY A 134 13.09 0.37 28.31
CA GLY A 134 11.93 1.25 28.05
C GLY A 134 10.64 0.50 27.70
N LYS A 135 10.45 -0.72 28.24
CA LYS A 135 9.22 -1.53 28.07
C LYS A 135 7.97 -0.67 28.28
N ALA A 136 7.06 -0.70 27.31
CA ALA A 136 5.83 0.07 27.33
C ALA A 136 4.74 -0.64 26.52
N GLU A 137 3.49 -0.33 26.83
CA GLU A 137 2.32 -0.75 26.04
C GLU A 137 1.35 0.42 25.90
N TYR A 138 0.95 0.69 24.67
CA TYR A 138 -0.02 1.71 24.30
C TYR A 138 -1.14 1.04 23.53
N ALA A 139 -2.38 1.29 23.91
CA ALA A 139 -3.57 0.73 23.28
C ALA A 139 -4.60 1.84 23.03
N TRP A 140 -5.53 1.59 22.10
CA TRP A 140 -6.52 2.58 21.66
C TRP A 140 -7.43 3.10 22.77
N ASP A 141 -7.68 2.29 23.79
CA ASP A 141 -8.43 2.70 24.99
C ASP A 141 -7.72 3.81 25.78
N ARG A 142 -6.41 4.01 25.58
CA ARG A 142 -5.62 5.08 26.19
C ARG A 142 -5.45 6.28 25.27
N VAL A 143 -5.29 6.03 23.97
CA VAL A 143 -5.06 7.07 22.96
C VAL A 143 -5.79 6.68 21.68
N ASP A 144 -6.90 7.35 21.41
CA ASP A 144 -7.61 7.22 20.14
C ASP A 144 -6.86 8.01 19.04
N PRO A 145 -6.33 7.34 17.99
CA PRO A 145 -5.56 8.00 16.94
C PRO A 145 -6.37 9.05 16.16
N CYS A 146 -7.67 8.82 15.96
CA CYS A 146 -8.54 9.74 15.24
C CYS A 146 -8.75 11.02 16.04
N ILE A 147 -9.04 10.89 17.34
CA ILE A 147 -9.18 12.05 18.23
C ILE A 147 -7.86 12.81 18.32
N LYS A 148 -6.74 12.10 18.47
CA LYS A 148 -5.40 12.72 18.56
C LYS A 148 -5.06 13.50 17.28
N GLN A 149 -5.31 12.92 16.10
CA GLN A 149 -5.08 13.58 14.82
C GLN A 149 -5.87 14.89 14.70
N HIS A 150 -7.17 14.88 15.03
CA HIS A 150 -8.00 16.08 14.99
C HIS A 150 -7.55 17.11 16.03
N ALA A 151 -7.20 16.68 17.25
CA ALA A 151 -6.69 17.56 18.28
C ALA A 151 -5.40 18.27 17.84
N ASP A 152 -4.46 17.54 17.22
CA ASP A 152 -3.20 18.10 16.70
C ASP A 152 -3.45 19.11 15.58
N GLN A 153 -4.38 18.80 14.67
CA GLN A 153 -4.76 19.72 13.60
C GLN A 153 -5.37 21.01 14.15
N ILE A 154 -6.29 20.90 15.11
CA ILE A 154 -6.93 22.06 15.75
C ILE A 154 -5.88 22.88 16.51
N ALA A 155 -5.00 22.25 17.28
CA ALA A 155 -3.93 22.93 18.01
C ALA A 155 -3.01 23.69 17.05
N ALA A 156 -2.57 23.05 15.95
CA ALA A 156 -1.73 23.71 14.94
C ALA A 156 -2.39 24.98 14.38
N ILE A 157 -3.69 24.91 14.02
CA ILE A 157 -4.45 26.07 13.54
C ILE A 157 -4.50 27.17 14.59
N ARG A 158 -4.86 26.83 15.84
CA ARG A 158 -5.02 27.80 16.93
C ARG A 158 -3.71 28.47 17.32
N GLU A 159 -2.60 27.76 17.18
CA GLU A 159 -1.25 28.25 17.51
C GLU A 159 -0.55 28.92 16.32
N GLY A 160 -1.19 28.99 15.15
CA GLY A 160 -0.57 29.52 13.93
C GLY A 160 0.60 28.65 13.43
N LYS A 161 0.65 27.38 13.80
CA LYS A 161 1.65 26.39 13.35
C LYS A 161 1.15 25.63 12.13
N ARG A 162 2.08 25.08 11.35
CA ARG A 162 1.76 24.19 10.22
C ARG A 162 2.10 22.76 10.60
N LEU A 163 1.13 21.86 10.49
CA LEU A 163 1.35 20.41 10.51
C LEU A 163 1.56 19.95 9.07
N ASN A 164 2.75 19.45 8.74
CA ASN A 164 3.09 19.03 7.38
C ASN A 164 3.72 17.64 7.38
N GLU A 165 2.94 16.66 6.97
CA GLU A 165 3.36 15.27 6.78
C GLU A 165 3.55 14.92 5.29
N GLY A 166 3.39 15.88 4.38
CA GLY A 166 3.23 15.64 2.94
C GLY A 166 4.40 14.90 2.30
N ARG A 167 5.64 15.26 2.67
CA ARG A 167 6.84 14.56 2.18
C ARG A 167 6.86 13.11 2.65
N ARG A 168 6.63 12.87 3.95
CA ARG A 168 6.63 11.52 4.52
C ARG A 168 5.58 10.64 3.85
N ILE A 169 4.37 11.16 3.67
CA ILE A 169 3.28 10.41 3.02
C ILE A 169 3.60 10.13 1.54
N ALA A 170 4.17 11.10 0.81
CA ALA A 170 4.59 10.89 -0.58
C ALA A 170 5.67 9.79 -0.69
N GLU A 171 6.63 9.78 0.24
CA GLU A 171 7.66 8.73 0.31
C GLU A 171 7.04 7.37 0.66
N SER A 172 6.09 7.30 1.59
CA SER A 172 5.35 6.06 1.91
C SER A 172 4.52 5.53 0.73
N SER A 173 3.89 6.41 -0.04
CA SER A 173 3.23 6.05 -1.30
C SER A 173 4.23 5.47 -2.30
N LEU A 174 5.41 6.08 -2.46
CA LEU A 174 6.44 5.58 -3.37
C LEU A 174 6.99 4.21 -2.91
N THR A 175 7.16 3.97 -1.60
CA THR A 175 7.51 2.64 -1.06
C THR A 175 6.53 1.58 -1.57
N ALA A 176 5.22 1.83 -1.47
CA ALA A 176 4.20 0.89 -1.92
C ALA A 176 4.17 0.71 -3.46
N ILE A 177 4.29 1.82 -4.21
CA ILE A 177 4.34 1.81 -5.68
C ILE A 177 5.54 0.99 -6.16
N MET A 178 6.71 1.17 -5.56
CA MET A 178 7.91 0.39 -5.87
C MET A 178 7.70 -1.11 -5.62
N GLY A 179 7.08 -1.48 -4.49
CA GLY A 179 6.75 -2.87 -4.21
C GLY A 179 5.87 -3.51 -5.28
N ARG A 180 4.84 -2.78 -5.74
CA ARG A 180 4.00 -3.20 -6.87
C ARG A 180 4.80 -3.33 -8.16
N MET A 181 5.58 -2.30 -8.52
CA MET A 181 6.38 -2.31 -9.76
C MET A 181 7.32 -3.52 -9.80
N SER A 182 7.96 -3.82 -8.66
CA SER A 182 8.86 -4.96 -8.54
C SER A 182 8.11 -6.28 -8.75
N ALA A 183 6.99 -6.47 -8.07
CA ALA A 183 6.18 -7.68 -8.21
C ALA A 183 5.55 -7.85 -9.60
N TYR A 184 5.11 -6.77 -10.25
CA TYR A 184 4.48 -6.79 -11.57
C TYR A 184 5.46 -7.13 -12.69
N THR A 185 6.71 -6.68 -12.55
CA THR A 185 7.76 -6.87 -13.55
C THR A 185 8.65 -8.08 -13.25
N GLY A 186 8.70 -8.53 -11.99
CA GLY A 186 9.64 -9.55 -11.52
C GLY A 186 11.07 -9.02 -11.41
N ARG A 187 11.25 -7.71 -11.24
CA ARG A 187 12.57 -7.06 -11.20
C ARG A 187 12.82 -6.44 -9.83
N ALA A 188 14.03 -6.63 -9.30
CA ALA A 188 14.51 -5.78 -8.22
C ALA A 188 14.70 -4.34 -8.74
N LEU A 189 14.41 -3.34 -7.92
CA LEU A 189 14.55 -1.94 -8.30
C LEU A 189 15.01 -1.06 -7.13
N LYS A 190 15.82 -0.05 -7.47
CA LYS A 190 16.36 0.93 -6.52
C LYS A 190 15.40 2.10 -6.37
N TRP A 191 15.37 2.70 -5.19
CA TRP A 191 14.61 3.91 -4.91
C TRP A 191 14.92 5.04 -5.88
N ASP A 192 16.20 5.33 -6.09
CA ASP A 192 16.64 6.40 -6.97
C ASP A 192 16.18 6.21 -8.41
N TRP A 193 16.10 4.96 -8.88
CA TRP A 193 15.57 4.66 -10.22
C TRP A 193 14.06 4.93 -10.27
N ALA A 194 13.30 4.48 -9.28
CA ALA A 194 11.86 4.71 -9.22
C ALA A 194 11.52 6.21 -9.13
N MET A 195 12.31 6.98 -8.38
CA MET A 195 12.09 8.41 -8.19
C MET A 195 12.50 9.25 -9.41
N ASN A 196 13.63 8.91 -10.05
CA ASN A 196 14.26 9.81 -11.03
C ASN A 196 14.26 9.30 -12.48
N ALA A 197 14.03 8.00 -12.71
CA ALA A 197 14.19 7.38 -14.02
C ALA A 197 12.93 6.68 -14.56
N SER A 198 12.03 6.24 -13.69
CA SER A 198 10.75 5.63 -14.07
C SER A 198 9.93 6.58 -14.95
N LYS A 199 9.41 6.05 -16.06
CA LYS A 199 8.50 6.77 -16.99
C LYS A 199 7.10 6.17 -17.04
N LEU A 200 6.80 5.19 -16.18
CA LEU A 200 5.48 4.59 -16.10
C LEU A 200 4.40 5.65 -15.82
N ASP A 201 3.49 5.82 -16.78
CA ASP A 201 2.29 6.65 -16.65
C ASP A 201 1.04 5.75 -16.71
N LEU A 202 0.28 5.76 -15.62
CA LEU A 202 -0.98 5.04 -15.52
C LEU A 202 -2.19 5.95 -15.77
N SER A 203 -2.03 7.26 -15.95
CA SER A 203 -3.15 8.15 -16.22
C SER A 203 -3.92 7.73 -17.49
N PRO A 204 -5.24 7.93 -17.53
CA PRO A 204 -6.00 7.78 -18.77
C PRO A 204 -5.66 8.94 -19.72
N PRO A 205 -5.81 8.75 -21.04
CA PRO A 205 -5.52 9.80 -22.01
C PRO A 205 -6.46 11.02 -21.89
N LYS A 206 -7.67 10.80 -21.35
CA LYS A 206 -8.68 11.83 -21.08
C LYS A 206 -9.51 11.45 -19.86
N TYR A 207 -10.07 12.45 -19.18
CA TYR A 207 -10.95 12.29 -18.03
C TYR A 207 -12.40 12.60 -18.40
N GLU A 208 -12.99 11.77 -19.26
CA GLU A 208 -14.38 11.90 -19.73
C GLU A 208 -15.09 10.53 -19.72
N PHE A 209 -16.41 10.52 -19.55
CA PHE A 209 -17.18 9.28 -19.64
C PHE A 209 -17.26 8.82 -21.10
N GLY A 210 -16.39 7.86 -21.43
CA GLY A 210 -16.28 7.28 -22.76
C GLY A 210 -15.46 5.99 -22.73
N ASP A 211 -15.01 5.58 -23.92
CA ASP A 211 -14.24 4.36 -24.11
C ASP A 211 -12.86 4.47 -23.46
N LEU A 212 -12.46 3.41 -22.77
CA LEU A 212 -11.19 3.30 -22.06
C LEU A 212 -10.86 1.82 -21.89
N GLU A 213 -9.95 1.33 -22.73
CA GLU A 213 -9.52 -0.05 -22.69
C GLU A 213 -8.99 -0.45 -21.31
N MET A 214 -9.41 -1.63 -20.83
CA MET A 214 -8.89 -2.21 -19.60
C MET A 214 -7.45 -2.64 -19.83
N ARG A 215 -6.50 -2.02 -19.11
CA ARG A 215 -5.10 -2.46 -19.15
C ARG A 215 -4.99 -3.92 -18.71
N PRO A 216 -4.14 -4.74 -19.35
CA PRO A 216 -3.99 -6.14 -18.99
C PRO A 216 -3.45 -6.29 -17.57
N VAL A 217 -3.70 -7.46 -16.97
CA VAL A 217 -3.04 -7.87 -15.72
C VAL A 217 -1.54 -7.98 -15.98
N ALA A 218 -0.72 -7.42 -15.09
CA ALA A 218 0.73 -7.55 -15.18
C ALA A 218 1.15 -9.03 -15.08
N ILE A 219 2.13 -9.43 -15.89
CA ILE A 219 2.74 -10.76 -15.84
C ILE A 219 4.25 -10.60 -15.55
N PRO A 220 4.76 -11.09 -14.41
CA PRO A 220 6.18 -11.00 -14.08
C PRO A 220 7.04 -11.66 -15.16
N GLY A 221 8.16 -11.03 -15.53
CA GLY A 221 9.02 -11.47 -16.64
C GLY A 221 8.52 -11.12 -18.04
N LYS A 222 7.28 -10.60 -18.19
CA LYS A 222 6.76 -10.05 -19.46
C LYS A 222 6.50 -8.54 -19.38
N THR A 223 5.89 -8.08 -18.28
CA THR A 223 5.65 -6.66 -18.01
C THR A 223 7.00 -5.95 -17.92
N GLN A 224 7.18 -4.92 -18.74
CA GLN A 224 8.42 -4.15 -18.75
C GLN A 224 8.48 -3.19 -17.57
N LEU A 225 9.69 -2.97 -17.06
CA LEU A 225 9.99 -1.91 -16.11
C LEU A 225 10.28 -0.64 -16.91
N ILE A 226 9.43 0.38 -16.76
CA ILE A 226 9.39 1.60 -17.60
C ILE A 226 9.70 2.82 -16.75
#